data_AF-A0A392QLG4-F1
#
_entry.id   AF-A0A392QLG4-F1
#
_cell.length_a   1.000
_cell.length_b   1.000
_cell.length_c   1.000
_cell.angle_alpha   90.00
_cell.angle_beta   90.00
_cell.angle_gamma   90.00
#
_symmetry.space_group_name_H-M   'P 1'
#
loop_
_entity.id
_entity.type
_entity.pdbx_description
1 polymer ?
#
loop_
_entity_poly.entity_id
_entity_poly.type
_entity_poly.pdbx_seq_one_letter_code
_entity_poly.pdbx_strand_id
1 'polypeptide(L)'
;MSSTSSSNPQWINEVFINFRGEDTRQSFISHLYAALKNAGINTYIDRQLPKGTELGPELSRAIQGSHISIVVFSKRYTESSWCLNELKQ
;
A
#
# COMPACT_ATOMS: atom_id res chain seq x y z
N MET A 1 -23.68 -32.33 -10.69
CA MET A 1 -23.97 -30.91 -10.41
C MET A 1 -22.63 -30.23 -10.23
N SER A 2 -22.17 -29.48 -11.23
CA SER A 2 -20.85 -28.82 -11.17
C SER A 2 -20.96 -27.59 -10.29
N SER A 3 -20.29 -27.59 -9.15
CA SER A 3 -20.13 -26.41 -8.30
C SER A 3 -19.21 -25.43 -9.02
N THR A 4 -19.76 -24.33 -9.51
CA THR A 4 -18.98 -23.20 -9.99
C THR A 4 -18.34 -22.55 -8.76
N SER A 5 -17.10 -22.90 -8.45
CA SER A 5 -16.33 -22.16 -7.46
C SER A 5 -16.05 -20.78 -8.05
N SER A 6 -16.76 -19.76 -7.58
CA SER A 6 -16.37 -18.38 -7.82
C SER A 6 -14.96 -18.19 -7.27
N SER A 7 -13.97 -18.15 -8.15
CA SER A 7 -12.61 -17.78 -7.79
C SER A 7 -12.67 -16.33 -7.31
N ASN A 8 -12.74 -16.13 -5.99
CA ASN A 8 -12.46 -14.83 -5.41
C ASN A 8 -11.13 -14.37 -6.01
N PRO A 9 -11.03 -13.13 -6.53
CA PRO A 9 -9.75 -12.63 -7.00
C PRO A 9 -8.73 -12.86 -5.89
N GLN A 10 -7.66 -13.61 -6.22
CA GLN A 10 -6.58 -13.88 -5.27
C GLN A 10 -5.82 -12.57 -5.07
N TRP A 11 -6.35 -11.72 -4.18
CA TRP A 11 -5.67 -10.51 -3.76
C TRP A 11 -4.37 -10.91 -3.07
N ILE A 12 -3.28 -10.27 -3.47
CA ILE A 12 -1.96 -10.47 -2.88
C ILE A 12 -1.96 -9.88 -1.47
N ASN A 13 -2.62 -8.73 -1.29
CA ASN A 13 -2.81 -8.09 0.01
C ASN A 13 -4.26 -7.62 0.16
N GLU A 14 -4.75 -7.47 1.38
CA GLU A 14 -6.06 -6.88 1.64
C GLU A 14 -6.00 -5.36 1.57
N VAL A 15 -4.92 -4.78 2.12
CA VAL A 15 -4.72 -3.33 2.19
C VAL A 15 -3.35 -2.94 1.65
N PHE A 16 -3.32 -1.91 0.81
CA PHE A 16 -2.12 -1.16 0.44
C PHE A 16 -2.12 0.20 1.15
N ILE A 17 -1.01 0.59 1.78
CA ILE A 17 -0.87 1.91 2.42
C ILE A 17 0.17 2.75 1.69
N ASN A 18 -0.28 3.90 1.20
CA ASN A 18 0.53 4.94 0.61
C ASN A 18 0.78 6.10 1.60
N PHE A 19 2.03 6.51 1.79
CA PHE A 19 2.37 7.59 2.71
C PHE A 19 3.73 8.24 2.43
N ARG A 20 3.94 9.44 2.98
CA ARG A 20 5.27 10.06 3.04
C ARG A 20 6.04 9.55 4.25
N GLY A 21 7.05 8.73 3.99
CA GLY A 21 7.90 8.12 4.99
C GLY A 21 8.59 9.12 5.91
N GLU A 22 9.18 10.19 5.36
CA GLU A 22 9.84 11.21 6.18
C GLU A 22 8.89 12.00 7.08
N ASP A 23 7.58 11.98 6.83
CA ASP A 23 6.59 12.71 7.63
C ASP A 23 5.94 11.84 8.71
N THR A 24 5.64 10.57 8.38
CA THR A 24 4.67 9.79 9.17
C THR A 24 5.10 8.38 9.55
N ARG A 25 6.26 7.89 9.06
CA ARG A 25 6.69 6.48 9.23
C ARG A 25 6.75 6.03 10.68
N GLN A 26 7.43 6.81 11.52
CA GLN A 26 7.67 6.48 12.92
C GLN A 26 6.53 6.92 13.85
N SER A 27 5.52 7.61 13.31
CA SER A 27 4.42 8.20 14.09
C SER A 27 3.08 7.55 13.71
N PHE A 28 2.30 8.15 12.83
CA PHE A 28 0.96 7.66 12.51
C PHE A 28 0.97 6.29 11.84
N ILE A 29 1.92 6.07 10.91
CA ILE A 29 1.93 4.85 10.08
C ILE A 29 2.35 3.62 10.86
N SER A 30 3.28 3.75 11.82
CA SER A 30 3.67 2.63 12.68
C SER A 30 2.48 2.12 13.50
N HIS A 31 1.65 3.02 14.03
CA HIS A 31 0.44 2.67 14.76
C HIS A 31 -0.64 2.09 13.85
N LEU A 32 -0.90 2.70 12.69
CA LEU A 32 -1.89 2.21 11.72
C LEU A 32 -1.55 0.78 11.26
N TYR A 33 -0.30 0.55 10.88
CA TYR A 33 0.15 -0.77 10.46
C TYR A 33 0.06 -1.81 11.59
N ALA A 34 0.45 -1.45 12.81
CA ALA A 34 0.32 -2.33 13.97
C ALA A 34 -1.15 -2.68 14.27
N ALA A 35 -2.07 -1.71 14.17
CA ALA A 35 -3.49 -1.94 14.39
C ALA A 35 -4.09 -2.90 13.34
N LEU A 36 -3.80 -2.70 12.05
CA LEU A 36 -4.25 -3.59 10.98
C LEU A 36 -3.69 -5.00 11.14
N LYS A 37 -2.40 -5.11 11.47
CA LYS A 37 -1.76 -6.41 11.75
C LYS A 37 -2.40 -7.12 12.94
N ASN A 38 -2.68 -6.40 14.03
CA ASN A 38 -3.35 -6.95 15.21
C ASN A 38 -4.79 -7.39 14.92
N ALA A 39 -5.46 -6.76 13.94
CA ALA A 39 -6.76 -7.17 13.44
C ALA A 39 -6.69 -8.36 12.45
N GLY A 40 -5.50 -8.87 12.13
CA GLY A 40 -5.31 -9.97 11.19
C GLY A 40 -5.38 -9.58 9.71
N ILE A 41 -5.34 -8.27 9.40
CA ILE A 41 -5.49 -7.75 8.03
C ILE A 41 -4.13 -7.76 7.33
N ASN A 42 -4.03 -8.50 6.22
CA ASN A 42 -2.82 -8.55 5.41
C ASN A 42 -2.57 -7.21 4.70
N THR A 43 -1.55 -6.50 5.15
CA THR A 43 -1.29 -5.11 4.75
C THR A 43 0.10 -4.97 4.14
N TYR A 44 0.16 -4.41 2.93
CA TYR A 44 1.40 -3.94 2.31
C TYR A 44 1.61 -2.47 2.61
N ILE A 45 2.77 -2.12 3.15
CA ILE A 45 3.20 -0.73 3.32
C ILE A 45 4.22 -0.38 2.26
N ASP A 46 4.03 0.73 1.57
CA ASP A 46 5.12 1.26 0.76
C ASP A 46 6.29 1.68 1.68
N ARG A 47 7.44 1.01 1.53
CA ARG A 47 8.63 1.29 2.34
C ARG A 47 9.40 2.52 1.85
N GLN A 48 8.92 3.25 0.85
CA GLN A 48 9.66 4.28 0.11
C GLN A 48 11.09 3.82 -0.14
N LEU A 49 11.24 3.01 -1.18
CA LEU A 49 12.56 2.60 -1.65
C LEU A 49 13.45 3.85 -1.86
N PRO A 50 14.78 3.74 -1.67
CA PRO A 50 15.69 4.86 -1.88
C PRO A 50 15.41 5.57 -3.22
N LYS A 51 15.47 6.90 -3.21
CA LYS A 51 15.33 7.74 -4.41
C LYS A 51 16.19 7.16 -5.54
N GLY A 52 15.56 6.90 -6.68
CA GLY A 52 16.24 6.39 -7.88
C GLY A 52 15.97 4.92 -8.22
N THR A 53 15.25 4.19 -7.37
CA THR A 53 14.69 2.89 -7.77
C THR A 53 13.42 3.17 -8.57
N GLU A 54 13.38 2.76 -9.85
CA GLU A 54 12.16 2.80 -10.66
C GLU A 54 10.98 2.20 -9.88
N LEU A 55 9.75 2.65 -10.18
CA LEU A 55 8.52 2.04 -9.68
C LEU A 55 8.59 0.54 -9.98
N GLY A 56 9.00 -0.22 -8.98
CA GLY A 56 9.34 -1.62 -9.20
C GLY A 56 8.07 -2.39 -9.60
N PRO A 57 8.20 -3.48 -10.36
CA PRO A 57 7.11 -4.41 -10.63
C PRO A 57 6.41 -4.94 -9.36
N GLU A 58 7.06 -4.82 -8.21
CA GLU A 58 6.51 -5.17 -6.89
C GLU A 58 5.49 -4.16 -6.38
N LEU A 59 5.73 -2.86 -6.55
CA LEU A 59 4.81 -1.82 -6.08
C LEU A 59 3.54 -1.81 -6.93
N SER A 60 3.66 -1.88 -8.26
CA SER A 60 2.49 -1.94 -9.14
C SER A 60 1.67 -3.22 -8.89
N ARG A 61 2.33 -4.36 -8.63
CA ARG A 61 1.63 -5.58 -8.17
C ARG A 61 0.98 -5.41 -6.80
N ALA A 62 1.60 -4.70 -5.88
CA ALA A 62 1.00 -4.44 -4.58
C ALA A 62 -0.24 -3.55 -4.71
N ILE A 63 -0.22 -2.51 -5.56
CA ILE A 63 -1.36 -1.64 -5.83
C ILE A 63 -2.49 -2.42 -6.51
N GLN A 64 -2.22 -3.06 -7.65
CA GLN A 64 -3.23 -3.80 -8.43
C GLN A 64 -3.72 -5.07 -7.73
N GLY A 65 -2.85 -5.67 -6.90
CA GLY A 65 -3.15 -6.88 -6.15
C GLY A 65 -3.75 -6.63 -4.78
N SER A 66 -4.05 -5.37 -4.41
CA SER A 66 -4.71 -5.03 -3.14
C SER A 66 -6.18 -4.72 -3.33
N HIS A 67 -7.01 -5.11 -2.36
CA HIS A 67 -8.44 -4.82 -2.38
C HIS A 67 -8.75 -3.37 -1.99
N ILE A 68 -8.01 -2.84 -1.03
CA ILE A 68 -8.22 -1.49 -0.47
C ILE A 68 -6.90 -0.72 -0.54
N SER A 69 -6.97 0.54 -0.95
CA SER A 69 -5.85 1.48 -0.87
C SER A 69 -6.13 2.57 0.16
N ILE A 70 -5.26 2.72 1.15
CA ILE A 70 -5.28 3.80 2.14
C ILE A 70 -4.18 4.80 1.80
N VAL A 71 -4.56 6.06 1.58
CA VAL A 71 -3.63 7.14 1.26
C VAL A 71 -3.57 8.10 2.45
N VAL A 72 -2.36 8.28 3.01
CA VAL A 72 -2.14 9.14 4.17
C VAL A 72 -1.46 10.43 3.73
N PHE A 73 -2.26 11.47 3.55
CA PHE A 73 -1.77 12.81 3.24
C PHE A 73 -1.05 13.42 4.44
N SER A 74 0.05 14.12 4.16
CA SER A 74 0.91 14.80 5.12
C SER A 74 1.47 16.06 4.49
N LYS A 75 2.10 16.92 5.29
CA LYS A 75 2.53 18.26 4.87
C LYS A 75 3.39 18.24 3.61
N ARG A 76 4.27 17.25 3.47
CA ARG A 76 5.22 17.11 2.35
C ARG A 76 4.90 15.90 1.48
N TYR A 77 3.66 15.44 1.49
CA TYR A 77 3.24 14.29 0.69
C TYR A 77 3.51 14.51 -0.80
N THR A 78 3.16 15.69 -1.31
CA THR A 78 3.33 16.05 -2.74
C THR A 78 4.78 16.37 -3.12
N GLU A 79 5.68 16.55 -2.15
CA GLU A 79 7.11 16.73 -2.40
C GLU A 79 7.81 15.42 -2.83
N SER A 80 7.10 14.29 -2.71
CA SER A 80 7.52 13.00 -3.22
C SER A 80 6.88 12.75 -4.59
N SER A 81 7.69 12.80 -5.65
CA SER A 81 7.27 12.32 -6.97
C SER A 81 6.82 10.85 -6.95
N TRP A 82 7.29 10.09 -5.97
CA TRP A 82 6.87 8.73 -5.66
C TRP A 82 5.38 8.66 -5.25
N CYS A 83 4.98 9.46 -4.25
CA CYS A 83 3.61 9.49 -3.71
C CYS A 83 2.55 9.96 -4.73
N LEU A 84 2.96 10.76 -5.73
CA LEU A 84 2.09 11.27 -6.78
C LEU A 84 1.97 10.33 -7.98
N ASN A 85 2.99 9.54 -8.28
CA ASN A 85 2.91 8.53 -9.34
C ASN A 85 2.14 7.29 -8.89
N GLU A 86 2.13 7.00 -7.58
CA GLU A 86 1.35 5.88 -6.99
C GLU A 86 -0.17 6.06 -7.09
N LEU A 87 -0.66 7.30 -7.27
CA LEU A 87 -2.11 7.60 -7.38
C LEU A 87 -2.63 7.59 -8.83
N LYS A 88 -1.78 7.40 -9.82
CA LYS A 88 -2.13 7.48 -11.25
C LYS A 88 -2.41 6.12 -11.91
N GLN A 89 -2.47 5.02 -11.15
CA GLN A 89 -2.82 3.69 -11.67
C GLN A 89 -4.30 3.36 -11.45
#